data_AF-A0A496WMA7-F1
#
_entry.id   AF-A0A496WMA7-F1
#
_cell.length_a   1.000
_cell.length_b   1.000
_cell.length_c   1.000
_cell.angle_alpha   90.00
_cell.angle_beta   90.00
_cell.angle_gamma   90.00
#
_symmetry.space_group_name_H-M   'P 1'
#
loop_
_entity.id
_entity.type
_entity.pdbx_description
1 polymer ?
#
loop_
_entity_poly.entity_id
_entity_poly.type
_entity_poly.pdbx_seq_one_letter_code
_entity_poly.pdbx_strand_id
1 'polypeptide(L)' 'IPIIRFLFFYLSGDGSGHLQSLILGGVFLMMGFLTFLIGLVADLISFNRQLIEMTLEKVRRMELEHTDSKSD' A
#
# COMPACT_ATOMS: atom_id res chain seq x y z
N ILE A 1 0.41 -20.34 -16.14
CA ILE A 1 1.13 -19.23 -15.47
C ILE A 1 2.52 -19.10 -16.11
N PRO A 2 2.90 -17.91 -16.64
CA PRO A 2 4.13 -17.72 -17.40
C PRO A 2 5.39 -18.15 -16.64
N ILE A 3 5.43 -17.88 -15.33
CA ILE A 3 6.53 -18.23 -14.44
C ILE A 3 6.70 -19.76 -14.32
N ILE A 4 5.60 -20.50 -14.12
CA ILE A 4 5.62 -21.97 -14.05
C ILE A 4 6.05 -22.58 -15.39
N ARG A 5 5.57 -22.00 -16.51
CA ARG A 5 5.93 -22.44 -17.85
C ARG A 5 7.42 -22.21 -18.15
N PHE A 6 7.95 -21.04 -17.79
CA PHE A 6 9.39 -20.74 -17.91
C PHE A 6 10.24 -21.70 -17.06
N LEU A 7 9.85 -21.97 -15.81
CA LEU A 7 10.60 -22.86 -14.92
C LEU A 7 10.69 -24.29 -15.49
N PHE A 8 9.61 -24.78 -16.10
CA PHE A 8 9.58 -26.09 -16.76
C PHE A 8 10.50 -26.15 -17.99
N PHE A 9 10.50 -25.12 -18.84
CA PHE A 9 11.37 -25.04 -20.02
C PHE A 9 12.84 -24.80 -19.67
N TYR A 10 13.12 -24.04 -18.61
CA TYR A 10 14.47 -23.83 -18.08
C TYR A 10 15.11 -25.14 -17.58
N LEU A 11 14.35 -25.96 -16.85
CA LEU A 11 14.79 -27.30 -16.41
C LEU A 11 14.94 -28.29 -17.58
N SER A 12 14.23 -28.07 -18.69
CA SER A 12 14.30 -28.89 -19.91
C SER A 12 15.45 -28.52 -20.84
N GLY A 13 16.30 -27.55 -20.48
CA GLY A 13 17.51 -27.17 -21.23
C GLY A 13 17.31 -26.20 -22.39
N ASP A 14 16.08 -25.73 -22.65
CA ASP A 14 15.72 -24.78 -23.71
C ASP A 14 15.27 -23.42 -23.14
N GLY A 15 16.12 -22.85 -22.27
CA GLY A 15 15.80 -21.62 -21.54
C GLY A 15 15.89 -20.33 -22.38
N SER A 16 16.50 -20.40 -23.57
CA SER A 16 16.87 -19.20 -24.36
C SER A 16 15.67 -18.52 -25.04
N GLY A 17 14.63 -19.28 -25.44
CA GLY A 17 13.48 -18.76 -26.18
C GLY A 17 12.39 -18.09 -25.33
N HIS A 18 12.48 -18.10 -24.00
CA HIS A 18 11.36 -17.77 -23.12
C HIS A 18 11.57 -16.58 -22.17
N LEU A 19 12.66 -15.83 -22.34
CA LEU A 19 12.98 -14.65 -21.53
C LEU A 19 11.84 -13.61 -21.50
N GLN A 20 11.15 -13.38 -22.62
CA GLN A 20 10.02 -12.45 -22.68
C GLN A 20 8.87 -12.87 -21.77
N SER A 21 8.56 -14.17 -21.69
CA SER A 21 7.50 -14.67 -20.82
C SER A 21 7.86 -14.59 -19.33
N LEU A 22 9.15 -14.69 -19.01
CA LEU A 22 9.66 -14.47 -17.67
C LEU A 22 9.55 -13.00 -17.27
N ILE A 23 9.97 -12.08 -18.15
CA ILE A 23 9.84 -10.63 -17.93
C ILE A 23 8.38 -10.26 -17.71
N LEU A 24 7.47 -10.75 -18.56
CA LEU A 24 6.04 -10.48 -18.43
C LEU A 24 5.47 -11.04 -17.11
N GLY A 25 5.91 -12.24 -16.69
CA GLY A 25 5.55 -12.81 -15.39
C GLY A 25 6.06 -11.97 -14.22
N GLY A 26 7.29 -11.49 -14.28
CA GLY A 26 7.89 -10.60 -13.27
C GLY A 26 7.17 -9.26 -13.17
N VAL A 27 6.80 -8.66 -14.30
CA VAL A 27 6.04 -7.40 -14.34
C VAL A 27 4.65 -7.58 -13.73
N PHE A 28 3.92 -8.66 -14.04
CA PHE A 28 2.61 -8.92 -13.42
C PHE A 28 2.71 -9.16 -11.91
N LEU A 29 3.73 -9.89 -11.44
CA LEU A 29 3.97 -10.09 -10.02
C LEU A 29 4.29 -8.75 -9.31
N MET A 30 5.17 -7.93 -9.90
CA MET A 30 5.49 -6.59 -9.43
C MET A 30 4.25 -5.70 -9.36
N MET A 31 3.43 -5.68 -10.41
CA MET A 31 2.19 -4.88 -10.45
C MET A 31 1.20 -5.32 -9.36
N GLY A 32 1.02 -6.63 -9.16
CA GLY A 32 0.16 -7.15 -8.10
C GLY A 32 0.68 -6.77 -6.70
N PHE A 33 1.98 -6.91 -6.48
CA PHE A 33 2.62 -6.55 -5.22
C PHE A 33 2.55 -5.04 -4.95
N LEU A 34 2.82 -4.21 -5.95
CA LEU A 34 2.72 -2.75 -5.86
C LEU A 34 1.28 -2.32 -5.58
N THR A 35 0.30 -2.93 -6.24
CA THR A 35 -1.12 -2.65 -6.00
C THR A 35 -1.51 -2.97 -4.55
N PHE A 36 -1.03 -4.10 -4.02
CA PHE A 36 -1.24 -4.49 -2.63
C PHE A 36 -0.60 -3.48 -1.65
N LEU A 37 0.65 -3.07 -1.89
CA LEU A 37 1.34 -2.06 -1.06
C LEU A 37 0.62 -0.71 -1.10
N ILE A 38 0.17 -0.26 -2.26
CA ILE A 38 -0.60 0.98 -2.40
C ILE A 38 -1.90 0.87 -1.58
N GLY A 39 -2.58 -0.27 -1.61
CA GLY A 39 -3.76 -0.53 -0.78
C GLY A 39 -3.47 -0.40 0.72
N LEU A 40 -2.38 -0.99 1.21
CA LEU A 40 -1.96 -0.86 2.61
C LEU A 40 -1.64 0.59 2.99
N VAL A 41 -0.92 1.31 2.13
CA VAL A 41 -0.59 2.73 2.36
C VAL A 41 -1.87 3.58 2.38
N ALA A 42 -2.81 3.32 1.48
CA ALA A 42 -4.08 4.04 1.45
C ALA A 42 -4.89 3.82 2.74
N ASP A 43 -4.94 2.59 3.25
CA ASP A 43 -5.58 2.29 4.53
C ASP A 43 -4.91 3.03 5.69
N LEU A 44 -3.57 3.02 5.73
CA LEU A 44 -2.80 3.75 6.74
C LEU A 44 -3.00 5.27 6.67
N ILE A 45 -3.10 5.84 5.47
CA ILE A 45 -3.41 7.27 5.29
C ILE A 45 -4.81 7.59 5.81
N SER A 46 -5.80 6.72 5.54
CA SER A 46 -7.17 6.88 6.04
C SER A 46 -7.21 6.87 7.57
N PHE A 47 -6.49 5.94 8.20
CA PHE A 47 -6.35 5.89 9.66
C PHE A 47 -5.67 7.14 10.23
N ASN A 48 -4.59 7.60 9.60
CA ASN A 48 -3.92 8.84 10.02
C ASN A 48 -4.87 10.05 9.93
N ARG A 49 -5.70 10.15 8.89
CA ARG A 49 -6.69 11.22 8.77
C ARG A 49 -7.67 11.24 9.95
N GLN A 50 -8.19 10.06 10.31
CA GLN A 50 -9.11 9.93 11.46
C GLN A 50 -8.44 10.31 12.78
N LEU A 51 -7.18 9.90 12.99
CA LEU A 51 -6.42 10.24 14.20
C LEU A 51 -6.21 11.75 14.33
N ILE A 52 -5.87 12.42 13.24
CA ILE A 52 -5.67 13.87 13.20
C ILE A 52 -6.99 14.59 13.50
N GLU A 53 -8.09 14.16 12.88
CA GLU A 53 -9.42 14.73 13.11
C GLU A 53 -9.84 14.64 14.58
N MET A 54 -9.71 13.45 15.18
CA MET A 54 -9.98 13.26 16.61
C MET A 54 -9.08 14.11 17.51
N THR A 55 -7.81 14.25 17.15
CA THR A 55 -6.85 15.06 17.93
C THR A 55 -7.21 16.54 17.84
N LEU A 56 -7.53 17.04 16.65
CA LEU A 56 -7.93 18.42 16.43
C LEU A 56 -9.23 18.76 17.18
N GLU A 57 -10.21 17.86 17.17
CA GLU A 57 -11.44 18.04 17.95
C GLU A 57 -11.17 18.12 19.45
N LYS A 58 -10.29 17.27 19.98
CA LYS A 58 -9.92 17.30 21.41
C LYS A 58 -9.25 18.63 21.75
N VAL A 59 -8.31 19.09 20.93
CA VAL A 59 -7.65 20.39 21.12
C VAL A 59 -8.67 21.52 21.11
N ARG A 60 -9.60 21.53 20.15
CA ARG A 60 -10.63 22.57 20.06
C ARG A 60 -11.57 22.59 21.27
N ARG A 61 -11.95 21.43 21.82
CA ARG A 61 -12.75 21.38 23.06
C ARG A 61 -11.98 21.97 24.24
N MET A 62 -10.69 21.63 24.38
CA MET A 62 -9.84 22.19 25.43
C MET A 62 -9.70 23.71 25.30
N GLU A 63 -9.55 24.26 24.08
CA GLU A 63 -9.47 25.71 23.86
C GLU A 63 -10.77 26.45 24.23
N LEU A 64 -11.93 25.85 23.94
CA LEU A 64 -13.24 26.42 24.32
C LEU A 64 -13.42 26.44 25.84
N GLU A 65 -13.16 25.31 26.52
CA GLU A 65 -13.20 25.22 27.99
C GLU A 65 -12.26 26.24 28.67
N HIS A 66 -11.07 26.43 28.11
CA HIS A 66 -10.10 27.41 28.63
C HIS A 66 -10.57 28.85 28.44
N THR A 67 -11.29 29.14 27.36
CA THR A 67 -11.82 30.48 27.07
C THR A 67 -13.00 30.82 27.99
N ASP A 68 -13.91 29.87 28.23
CA ASP A 68 -15.05 30.04 29.13
C ASP A 68 -14.59 30.30 30.58
N SER A 69 -13.54 29.61 31.04
CA SER A 69 -12.99 29.80 32.39
C SER A 69 -12.39 31.18 32.68
N LYS A 70 -12.16 32.01 31.65
CA LYS A 70 -11.52 33.33 31.76
C LYS A 70 -12.53 34.48 31.69
N SER A 71 -13.79 34.18 31.39
CA SER A 71 -14.87 35.17 31.27
C SER A 71 -15.77 35.26 32.52
N ASP A 72 -15.53 34.42 33.53
CA ASP A 72 -16.05 34.50 34.91
C ASP A 72 -15.01 35.13 35.85
#